data_AF-A0A259KFP5-F1
#
_entry.id   AF-A0A259KFP5-F1
#
_cell.length_a   1.000
_cell.length_b   1.000
_cell.length_c   1.000
_cell.angle_alpha   90.00
_cell.angle_beta   90.00
_cell.angle_gamma   90.00
#
_symmetry.space_group_name_H-M   'P 1'
#
loop_
_entity.id
_entity.type
_entity.pdbx_description
1 polymer ?
#
loop_
_entity_poly.entity_id
_entity_poly.type
_entity_poly.pdbx_seq_one_letter_code
_entity_poly.pdbx_strand_id
1 'polypeptide(L)'
;TVEVQGRSRNVGWSSSSNSGRNSESISFQRRPLIMPHEITQSMRKDEQIIVVQGRSPIRCGRAIYFRRRDMSEQAKANRFVKV
;
A
#
# COMPACT_ATOMS: atom_id res chain seq x y z
N THR A 1 -2.98 11.67 -0.66
CA THR A 1 -3.95 12.02 0.39
C THR A 1 -4.96 10.91 0.47
N VAL A 2 -5.51 10.63 1.65
CA VAL A 2 -6.57 9.62 1.78
C VAL A 2 -7.86 10.36 2.09
N GLU A 3 -8.91 9.94 1.39
CA GLU A 3 -10.26 10.42 1.59
C GLU A 3 -10.80 9.84 2.90
N VAL A 4 -11.26 10.72 3.78
CA VAL A 4 -11.91 10.37 5.03
C VAL A 4 -13.35 10.87 4.94
N GLN A 5 -14.29 9.95 4.94
CA GLN A 5 -15.72 10.26 4.92
C GLN A 5 -16.26 10.31 6.35
N GLY A 6 -16.82 11.46 6.73
CA GLY A 6 -17.62 11.61 7.94
C GLY A 6 -19.10 11.56 7.57
N ARG A 7 -19.85 10.62 8.13
CA ARG A 7 -21.31 10.54 7.99
C ARG A 7 -21.96 10.78 9.34
N SER A 8 -22.85 11.76 9.42
CA SER A 8 -23.60 12.06 10.63
C SER A 8 -25.10 12.00 10.35
N ARG A 9 -25.85 11.46 11.31
CA ARG A 9 -27.32 11.44 11.28
C ARG A 9 -27.80 12.25 12.47
N ASN A 10 -28.52 13.34 12.21
CA ASN A 10 -29.13 14.12 13.28
C ASN A 10 -30.43 13.43 13.73
N VAL A 11 -30.42 12.82 14.92
CA VAL A 11 -31.62 12.22 15.55
C VAL A 11 -32.16 13.21 16.58
N GLY A 12 -32.71 14.32 16.10
CA GLY A 12 -33.37 15.32 16.93
C GLY A 12 -34.87 15.06 17.02
N TRP A 13 -35.43 15.07 18.24
CA TRP A 13 -36.87 15.09 18.52
C TRP A 13 -37.47 16.42 18.02
N SER A 14 -37.70 16.60 16.72
CA SER A 14 -38.45 17.75 16.22
C SER A 14 -39.60 17.28 15.33
N SER A 15 -40.81 17.49 15.83
CA SER A 15 -42.11 17.05 15.30
C SER A 15 -42.58 17.80 14.04
N SER A 16 -41.69 18.15 13.11
CA SER A 16 -42.09 18.84 11.87
C SER A 16 -41.45 18.22 10.63
N SER A 17 -42.26 17.40 9.96
CA SER A 17 -42.40 17.19 8.51
C SER A 17 -41.28 17.59 7.53
N ASN A 18 -40.00 17.31 7.79
CA ASN A 18 -39.02 17.30 6.72
C ASN A 18 -37.85 16.37 7.02
N SER A 19 -37.85 15.23 6.31
CA SER A 19 -36.76 14.29 6.05
C SER A 19 -35.50 14.44 6.91
N GLY A 20 -35.21 13.45 7.75
CA GLY A 20 -34.01 13.39 8.59
C GLY A 20 -32.76 13.79 7.80
N ARG A 21 -32.20 14.97 8.12
CA ARG A 21 -31.04 15.54 7.43
C ARG A 21 -29.81 14.66 7.72
N ASN A 22 -29.45 13.80 6.77
CA ASN A 22 -28.17 13.11 6.76
C ASN A 22 -27.13 14.09 6.20
N SER A 23 -26.08 14.39 6.98
CA SER A 23 -24.97 15.21 6.51
C SER A 23 -23.76 14.32 6.27
N GLU A 24 -23.21 14.38 5.05
CA GLU A 24 -21.97 13.73 4.66
C GLU A 24 -20.92 14.80 4.41
N SER A 25 -19.73 14.62 4.99
CA SER A 25 -18.59 15.51 4.79
C SER A 25 -17.39 14.70 4.33
N ILE A 26 -16.71 15.15 3.28
CA ILE A 26 -15.50 14.52 2.74
C ILE A 26 -14.29 15.39 3.12
N SER A 27 -13.31 14.81 3.80
CA SER A 27 -12.06 15.47 4.17
C SER A 27 -10.87 14.73 3.59
N PHE A 28 -9.89 15.48 3.07
CA PHE A 28 -8.65 14.92 2.55
C PHE A 28 -7.53 15.10 3.56
N GLN A 29 -6.98 14.00 4.04
CA GLN A 29 -5.86 14.01 4.99
C GLN A 29 -4.57 13.53 4.35
N ARG A 30 -3.44 14.02 4.86
CA ARG A 30 -2.11 13.52 4.50
C ARG A 30 -1.95 12.14 5.12
N ARG A 31 -1.76 11.12 4.29
CA ARG A 31 -1.41 9.75 4.69
C ARG A 31 -0.14 9.34 3.95
N PRO A 32 0.86 8.76 4.64
CA PRO A 32 2.00 8.13 3.99
C PRO A 32 1.57 7.09 2.96
N LEU A 33 2.35 6.91 1.90
CA LEU A 33 2.08 5.89 0.88
C LEU A 33 2.10 4.48 1.45
N ILE A 34 2.97 4.24 2.44
CA ILE A 34 3.09 2.97 3.15
C ILE A 34 3.26 3.29 4.64
N MET A 35 2.50 2.61 5.49
CA MET A 35 2.58 2.67 6.95
C MET A 35 3.45 1.53 7.49
N PRO A 36 4.12 1.71 8.64
CA PRO A 36 4.98 0.67 9.20
C PRO A 36 4.28 -0.68 9.46
N HIS A 37 3.03 -0.66 9.94
CA HIS A 37 2.26 -1.88 10.21
C HIS A 37 1.85 -2.63 8.93
N GLU A 38 1.73 -1.93 7.80
CA GLU A 38 1.49 -2.57 6.50
C GLU A 38 2.69 -3.47 6.14
N ILE A 39 3.89 -3.09 6.53
CA ILE A 39 5.11 -3.88 6.32
C ILE A 39 5.26 -4.97 7.39
N THR A 40 5.14 -4.63 8.66
CA THR A 40 5.46 -5.58 9.75
C THR A 40 4.38 -6.63 10.00
N GLN A 41 3.12 -6.32 9.70
CA GLN A 41 1.97 -7.19 10.01
C GLN A 41 1.28 -7.74 8.76
N SER A 42 1.16 -6.96 7.68
CA SER A 42 0.40 -7.38 6.49
C SER A 42 1.23 -8.05 5.39
N MET A 43 2.51 -7.67 5.24
CA MET A 43 3.38 -8.28 4.25
C MET A 43 3.85 -9.67 4.69
N ARG A 44 3.97 -10.58 3.72
CA ARG A 44 4.56 -11.90 3.99
C ARG A 44 6.08 -11.79 4.13
N LYS A 45 6.69 -12.74 4.85
CA LYS A 45 8.14 -12.79 5.08
C LYS A 45 8.97 -12.97 3.81
N ASP A 46 8.38 -13.60 2.79
CA ASP A 46 9.00 -13.88 1.49
C ASP A 46 8.64 -12.85 0.41
N GLU A 47 7.95 -11.77 0.76
CA GLU A 47 7.66 -10.65 -0.12
C GLU A 47 8.65 -9.49 0.06
N GLN A 48 8.82 -8.69 -0.99
CA GLN A 48 9.63 -7.49 -1.02
C GLN A 48 8.97 -6.42 -1.88
N ILE A 49 9.30 -5.16 -1.60
CA ILE A 49 8.94 -4.02 -2.45
C ILE A 49 10.22 -3.51 -3.09
N ILE A 50 10.28 -3.56 -4.42
CA ILE A 50 11.42 -3.04 -5.19
C ILE A 50 11.07 -1.65 -5.69
N VAL A 51 11.93 -0.68 -5.37
CA VAL A 51 11.86 0.68 -5.88
C VAL A 51 13.08 0.91 -6.77
N VAL A 52 12.83 1.09 -8.07
CA VAL A 52 13.87 1.39 -9.08
C VAL A 52 13.52 2.71 -9.76
N GLN A 53 14.54 3.50 -10.08
CA GLN A 53 14.35 4.73 -10.84
C GLN A 53 13.65 4.44 -12.19
N GLY A 54 12.67 5.27 -12.54
CA GLY A 54 11.96 5.16 -13.83
C GLY A 54 10.93 4.03 -13.91
N ARG A 55 10.62 3.35 -12.79
CA ARG A 55 9.58 2.30 -12.73
C ARG A 55 8.68 2.51 -11.52
N SER A 56 7.40 2.15 -11.66
CA SER A 56 6.50 2.07 -10.51
C SER A 56 7.01 1.02 -9.51
N PRO A 57 6.85 1.23 -8.20
CA PRO A 57 7.22 0.23 -7.19
C PRO A 57 6.55 -1.12 -7.46
N ILE A 58 7.31 -2.21 -7.28
CA ILE A 58 6.84 -3.57 -7.52
C ILE A 58 6.79 -4.33 -6.20
N ARG A 59 5.63 -4.86 -5.82
CA ARG A 59 5.51 -5.87 -4.77
C ARG A 59 5.67 -7.25 -5.38
N CYS A 60 6.72 -7.97 -5.02
CA CYS A 60 7.02 -9.29 -5.55
C CYS A 60 7.61 -10.21 -4.47
N GLY A 61 7.79 -11.48 -4.79
CA GLY A 61 8.55 -12.40 -3.93
C GLY A 61 10.05 -12.05 -3.88
N ARG A 62 10.77 -12.64 -2.93
CA ARG A 62 12.23 -12.62 -2.86
C ARG A 62 12.85 -13.21 -4.14
N ALA A 63 14.08 -12.79 -4.43
CA ALA A 63 14.84 -13.35 -5.54
C ALA A 63 15.00 -14.88 -5.40
N ILE A 64 14.69 -15.63 -6.47
CA ILE A 64 14.82 -17.10 -6.51
C ILE A 64 15.75 -17.59 -7.63
N TYR A 65 16.40 -16.68 -8.36
CA TYR A 65 17.18 -17.02 -9.56
C TYR A 65 18.29 -18.06 -9.28
N PHE A 66 18.91 -18.00 -8.09
CA PHE A 66 19.97 -18.92 -7.68
C PHE A 66 19.50 -20.36 -7.44
N ARG A 67 18.19 -20.59 -7.26
CA ARG A 67 17.61 -21.95 -7.12
C ARG A 67 17.29 -22.59 -8.46
N ARG A 68 17.29 -21.79 -9.54
CA ARG A 68 16.88 -22.17 -10.87
C ARG A 68 18.11 -22.33 -11.76
N ARG A 69 18.38 -23.55 -12.23
CA ARG A 69 19.57 -23.86 -13.04
C ARG A 69 19.63 -23.00 -14.32
N ASP A 70 18.50 -22.89 -15.02
CA ASP A 70 18.34 -22.09 -16.22
C ASP A 70 18.68 -20.60 -16.01
N MET A 71 18.28 -20.03 -14.88
CA MET A 71 18.57 -18.63 -14.56
C MET A 71 20.00 -18.43 -14.05
N SER A 72 20.55 -19.43 -13.34
CA SER A 72 21.91 -19.39 -12.82
C SER A 72 22.95 -19.43 -13.95
N GLU A 73 22.72 -20.21 -15.00
CA GLU A 73 23.60 -20.27 -16.17
C GLU A 73 23.66 -18.94 -16.95
N GLN A 74 22.56 -18.17 -16.93
CA GLN A 74 22.49 -16.86 -17.58
C GLN A 74 23.10 -15.73 -16.73
N ALA A 75 23.25 -15.93 -15.43
CA ALA A 75 23.78 -14.92 -14.53
C ALA A 75 25.31 -14.81 -14.69
N LYS A 76 25.80 -13.65 -15.15
CA LYS A 76 27.24 -13.36 -15.21
C LYS A 76 27.83 -13.07 -13.83
N ALA A 77 29.12 -13.30 -13.68
CA ALA A 77 29.87 -12.90 -12.50
C ALA A 77 29.69 -11.38 -12.22
N ASN A 78 29.48 -11.04 -10.95
CA ASN A 78 29.21 -9.65 -10.56
C ASN A 78 30.46 -8.78 -10.74
N ARG A 79 30.39 -7.80 -11.65
CA ARG A 79 31.49 -6.85 -11.92
C ARG A 79 31.85 -5.95 -10.73
N PHE A 80 30.96 -5.83 -9.75
CA PHE A 80 31.11 -4.90 -8.63
C PHE A 80 31.64 -5.55 -7.35
N VAL A 81 31.77 -6.88 -7.32
CA VAL A 81 32.45 -7.57 -6.22
C VAL A 81 33.95 -7.42 -6.44
N LYS A 82 34.63 -6.71 -5.51
CA LYS A 82 36.08 -6.84 -5.38
C LYS A 82 36.38 -8.21 -4.80
N VAL A 83 37.16 -9.00 -5.53
CA VAL A 83 37.76 -10.26 -5.06
C VAL A 83 38.96 -9.93 -4.19
#